data_AF-A0A1G2LQS7-F1
#
_entry.id   AF-A0A1G2LQS7-F1
#
_cell.length_a   1.000
_cell.length_b   1.000
_cell.length_c   1.000
_cell.angle_alpha   90.00
_cell.angle_beta   90.00
_cell.angle_gamma   90.00
#
_symmetry.space_group_name_H-M   'P 1'
#
loop_
_entity.id
_entity.type
_entity.pdbx_description
1 polymer ?
#
loop_
_entity_poly.entity_id
_entity_poly.type
_entity_poly.pdbx_seq_one_letter_code
_entity_poly.pdbx_strand_id
1 'polypeptide(L)'
;MPKEKTMKIKAVIFDIELVELLNGKDNMFNWFLHRGESVNSSFVPIKTIIIENELNNRKTRLPKNIKPDFLGNARMAGKFLEDAGIKPENTLFVSDNEEHIEFCNEKYRTVLLKPSFTSKAGNPNLTKCRPRYRTHDFDELTRIVNLIEWKEGE
;
A
#
# COMPACT_ATOMS: atom_id res chain seq x y z
N MET A 1 3.63 -8.13 -33.20
CA MET A 1 4.25 -8.10 -31.86
C MET A 1 3.17 -8.38 -30.84
N PRO A 2 3.36 -9.26 -29.84
CA PRO A 2 2.35 -9.44 -28.81
C PRO A 2 2.25 -8.11 -28.04
N LYS A 3 1.03 -7.57 -27.90
CA LYS A 3 0.76 -6.42 -27.04
C LYS A 3 1.26 -6.79 -25.64
N GLU A 4 2.29 -6.09 -25.15
CA GLU A 4 2.76 -6.29 -23.79
C GLU A 4 1.57 -6.11 -22.84
N LYS A 5 1.36 -7.12 -21.97
CA LYS A 5 0.32 -7.06 -20.96
C LYS A 5 0.75 -6.00 -19.96
N THR A 6 0.12 -4.82 -20.05
CA THR A 6 0.16 -3.78 -19.03
C THR A 6 0.10 -4.42 -17.64
N MET A 7 1.15 -4.25 -16.84
CA MET A 7 1.18 -4.82 -15.49
C MET A 7 0.21 -4.02 -14.61
N LYS A 8 -0.90 -4.65 -14.22
CA LYS A 8 -1.89 -4.04 -13.34
C LYS A 8 -1.54 -4.29 -11.88
N ILE A 9 -1.61 -3.26 -11.03
CA ILE A 9 -1.63 -3.47 -9.59
C ILE A 9 -3.02 -4.02 -9.23
N LYS A 10 -3.04 -5.16 -8.54
CA LYS A 10 -4.26 -5.85 -8.12
C LYS A 10 -4.48 -5.79 -6.62
N ALA A 11 -3.40 -5.60 -5.85
CA ALA A 11 -3.47 -5.48 -4.41
C ALA A 11 -2.50 -4.43 -3.86
N VAL A 12 -2.86 -3.86 -2.72
CA VAL A 12 -2.01 -2.98 -1.91
C VAL A 12 -2.06 -3.49 -0.48
N ILE A 13 -0.88 -3.79 0.07
CA ILE A 13 -0.66 -4.14 1.46
C ILE A 13 -0.26 -2.87 2.22
N PHE A 14 -0.92 -2.61 3.34
CA PHE A 14 -0.62 -1.53 4.26
C PHE A 14 -0.10 -2.12 5.57
N ASP A 15 1.18 -1.90 5.87
CA ASP A 15 1.78 -2.15 7.19
C ASP A 15 2.13 -0.80 7.81
N ILE A 16 1.14 -0.22 8.49
CA ILE A 16 1.15 1.16 8.98
C ILE A 16 1.12 1.15 10.50
N GLU A 17 2.17 1.68 11.12
CA GLU A 17 2.28 1.79 12.58
C GLU A 17 1.42 2.93 13.13
N LEU A 18 1.42 4.08 12.44
CA LEU A 18 0.59 5.24 12.78
C LEU A 18 -0.83 5.06 12.25
N VAL A 19 -1.67 4.36 13.00
CA VAL A 19 -3.07 4.06 12.65
C VAL A 19 -3.87 5.33 12.32
N GLU A 20 -3.49 6.50 12.85
CA GLU A 20 -4.09 7.79 12.51
C GLU A 20 -4.04 8.11 11.01
N LEU A 21 -3.05 7.58 10.28
CA LEU A 21 -2.96 7.70 8.82
C LEU A 21 -4.09 6.94 8.13
N LEU A 22 -4.40 5.76 8.64
CA LEU A 22 -5.55 4.97 8.18
C LEU A 22 -6.86 5.64 8.60
N ASN A 23 -6.89 6.30 9.76
CA ASN A 23 -8.11 6.90 10.30
C ASN A 23 -8.55 8.18 9.58
N GLY A 24 -7.70 8.73 8.71
CA GLY A 24 -8.06 9.76 7.73
C GLY A 24 -8.76 10.97 8.34
N LYS A 25 -7.99 11.97 8.81
CA LYS A 25 -8.55 13.31 9.03
C LYS A 25 -9.23 13.87 7.76
N ASP A 26 -8.83 13.39 6.57
CA ASP A 26 -9.21 13.98 5.28
C ASP A 26 -9.92 13.01 4.30
N ASN A 27 -10.49 11.88 4.76
CA ASN A 27 -11.16 10.86 3.93
C ASN A 27 -10.31 10.20 2.82
N MET A 28 -9.09 10.65 2.54
CA MET A 28 -8.28 10.22 1.39
C MET A 28 -8.03 8.70 1.36
N PHE A 29 -7.81 8.07 2.52
CA PHE A 29 -7.68 6.62 2.58
C PHE A 29 -8.98 5.93 2.14
N ASN A 30 -10.14 6.43 2.57
CA ASN A 30 -11.43 5.89 2.16
C ASN A 30 -11.67 6.04 0.64
N TRP A 31 -11.26 7.18 0.06
CA TRP A 31 -11.28 7.38 -1.39
C TRP A 31 -10.38 6.36 -2.12
N PHE A 32 -9.20 6.08 -1.56
CA PHE A 32 -8.32 5.05 -2.09
C PHE A 32 -8.95 3.67 -2.02
N LEU A 33 -9.64 3.30 -0.93
CA LEU A 33 -10.31 1.99 -0.81
C LEU A 33 -11.38 1.80 -1.88
N HIS A 34 -12.19 2.83 -2.10
CA HIS A 34 -13.33 2.80 -3.03
C HIS A 34 -12.95 3.19 -4.47
N ARG A 35 -11.64 3.26 -4.79
CA ARG A 35 -11.19 3.50 -6.16
C ARG A 35 -11.78 2.45 -7.09
N GLY A 36 -12.23 2.87 -8.26
CA GLY A 36 -12.75 1.92 -9.24
C GLY A 36 -14.13 1.36 -8.99
N GLU A 37 -14.78 1.65 -7.86
CA GLU A 37 -16.14 1.17 -7.57
C GLU A 37 -17.23 1.96 -8.30
N SER A 38 -16.94 3.17 -8.79
CA SER A 38 -17.89 3.97 -9.56
C SER A 38 -18.07 3.39 -10.97
N VAL A 39 -19.33 3.30 -11.41
CA VAL A 39 -19.74 2.72 -12.71
C VAL A 39 -19.09 3.42 -13.92
N ASN A 40 -18.62 4.66 -13.74
CA ASN A 40 -17.93 5.46 -14.77
C ASN A 40 -16.44 5.73 -14.44
N SER A 41 -15.85 4.95 -13.54
CA SER A 41 -14.47 5.12 -13.13
C SER A 41 -13.48 4.68 -14.21
N SER A 42 -12.50 5.51 -14.54
CA SER A 42 -11.31 5.12 -15.31
C SER A 42 -10.34 4.23 -14.52
N PHE A 43 -10.52 4.10 -13.20
CA PHE A 43 -9.70 3.28 -12.32
C PHE A 43 -10.26 1.87 -12.18
N VAL A 44 -9.36 0.90 -12.06
CA VAL A 44 -9.70 -0.48 -11.70
C VAL A 44 -9.71 -0.62 -10.17
N PRO A 45 -10.68 -1.35 -9.59
CA PRO A 45 -10.67 -1.71 -8.17
C PRO A 45 -9.40 -2.46 -7.78
N ILE A 46 -8.91 -2.21 -6.56
CA ILE A 46 -7.72 -2.86 -6.01
C ILE A 46 -8.05 -3.48 -4.67
N LYS A 47 -7.55 -4.70 -4.45
CA LYS A 47 -7.67 -5.38 -3.17
C LYS A 47 -6.82 -4.70 -2.11
N THR A 48 -7.45 -4.33 -1.00
CA THR A 48 -6.81 -3.59 0.08
C THR A 48 -6.61 -4.49 1.29
N ILE A 49 -5.38 -4.56 1.75
CA ILE A 49 -4.94 -5.49 2.78
C ILE A 49 -4.28 -4.66 3.87
N ILE A 50 -4.75 -4.74 5.10
CA ILE A 50 -4.16 -4.05 6.25
C ILE A 50 -3.54 -5.08 7.17
N ILE A 51 -2.24 -4.93 7.43
CA ILE A 51 -1.50 -5.74 8.38
C ILE A 51 -1.73 -5.18 9.79
N GLU A 52 -2.21 -6.03 10.70
CA GLU A 52 -2.27 -5.71 12.12
C GLU A 52 -0.91 -5.94 12.76
N ASN A 53 -0.34 -4.90 13.35
CA ASN A 53 0.93 -5.00 14.05
C ASN A 53 0.73 -5.53 15.47
N GLU A 54 0.91 -6.84 15.64
CA GLU A 54 0.72 -7.53 16.92
C GLU A 54 1.78 -7.14 17.97
N LEU A 55 2.92 -6.55 17.57
CA LEU A 55 4.05 -6.23 18.46
C LEU A 55 3.67 -5.30 19.62
N ASN A 56 2.61 -4.51 19.48
CA ASN A 56 2.17 -3.56 20.50
C ASN A 56 0.91 -4.02 21.27
N ASN A 57 0.42 -5.25 21.08
CA ASN A 57 -0.86 -5.72 21.64
C ASN A 57 -2.07 -4.79 21.35
N ARG A 58 -1.92 -3.90 20.36
CA ARG A 58 -2.95 -2.96 19.93
C ARG A 58 -3.55 -3.49 18.64
N LYS A 59 -4.76 -4.05 18.72
CA LYS A 59 -5.57 -4.30 17.53
C LYS A 59 -5.77 -2.98 16.80
N THR A 60 -5.59 -2.99 15.47
CA THR A 60 -5.80 -1.81 14.64
C THR A 60 -7.29 -1.45 14.69
N ARG A 61 -7.66 -0.44 15.47
CA ARG A 61 -9.05 0.02 15.57
C ARG A 61 -9.35 0.94 14.40
N LEU A 62 -9.80 0.37 13.30
CA LEU A 62 -10.22 1.11 12.12
C LEU A 62 -11.59 1.78 12.36
N PRO A 63 -11.79 3.01 11.84
CA PRO A 63 -13.10 3.65 11.75
C PRO A 63 -14.13 2.77 11.04
N LYS A 64 -15.40 2.90 11.42
CA LYS A 64 -16.50 2.05 10.88
C LYS A 64 -16.69 2.14 9.36
N ASN A 65 -16.27 3.25 8.76
CA ASN A 65 -16.34 3.50 7.32
C ASN A 65 -15.19 2.83 6.55
N ILE A 66 -14.13 2.39 7.21
CA ILE A 66 -12.99 1.73 6.57
C ILE A 66 -13.21 0.22 6.56
N LYS A 67 -13.27 -0.35 5.37
CA LYS A 67 -13.49 -1.78 5.16
C LYS A 67 -12.48 -2.31 4.15
N PRO A 68 -11.29 -2.75 4.59
CA PRO A 68 -10.35 -3.40 3.69
C PRO A 68 -10.90 -4.77 3.25
N ASP A 69 -10.41 -5.28 2.12
CA ASP A 69 -10.69 -6.66 1.71
C ASP A 69 -10.09 -7.70 2.67
N PHE A 70 -9.01 -7.34 3.36
CA PHE A 70 -8.38 -8.17 4.39
C PHE A 70 -7.82 -7.33 5.55
N LEU A 71 -8.02 -7.81 6.77
CA LEU A 71 -7.42 -7.28 8.01
C LEU A 71 -6.88 -8.46 8.84
N GLY A 72 -5.58 -8.45 9.17
CA GLY A 72 -4.94 -9.49 9.97
C GLY A 72 -3.42 -9.45 9.87
N ASN A 73 -2.70 -10.51 10.26
CA ASN A 73 -1.23 -10.50 10.22
C ASN A 73 -0.64 -10.78 8.82
N ALA A 74 0.66 -10.52 8.67
CA ALA A 74 1.41 -10.67 7.41
C ALA A 74 1.34 -12.08 6.81
N ARG A 75 1.34 -13.14 7.65
CA ARG A 75 1.24 -14.53 7.18
C ARG A 75 -0.10 -14.79 6.52
N MET A 76 -1.19 -14.35 7.15
CA MET A 76 -2.54 -14.50 6.61
C MET A 76 -2.78 -13.61 5.39
N ALA A 77 -2.17 -12.41 5.35
CA ALA A 77 -2.19 -11.55 4.17
C ALA A 77 -1.54 -12.23 2.95
N GLY A 78 -0.42 -12.93 3.14
CA GLY A 78 0.22 -13.73 2.09
C GLY A 78 -0.72 -14.81 1.53
N LYS A 79 -1.39 -15.56 2.43
CA LYS A 79 -2.37 -16.57 2.04
C LYS A 79 -3.58 -15.96 1.29
N PHE A 80 -4.06 -14.79 1.72
CA PHE A 80 -5.14 -14.09 1.03
C PHE A 80 -4.78 -13.74 -0.41
N LEU A 81 -3.55 -13.26 -0.66
CA LEU A 81 -3.06 -12.97 -2.01
C LEU A 81 -2.98 -14.22 -2.88
N GLU A 82 -2.45 -15.32 -2.33
CA GLU A 82 -2.36 -16.62 -3.01
C GLU A 82 -3.74 -17.15 -3.39
N ASP A 83 -4.69 -17.16 -2.44
CA ASP A 83 -6.06 -17.62 -2.65
C ASP A 83 -6.80 -16.74 -3.70
N ALA A 84 -6.45 -15.45 -3.80
CA ALA A 84 -6.96 -14.52 -4.81
C ALA A 84 -6.25 -14.61 -6.17
N GLY A 85 -5.22 -15.45 -6.31
CA GLY A 85 -4.41 -15.56 -7.52
C GLY A 85 -3.63 -14.28 -7.87
N ILE A 86 -3.31 -13.47 -6.84
CA ILE A 86 -2.57 -12.21 -6.98
C ILE A 86 -1.10 -12.48 -6.70
N LYS A 87 -0.25 -12.17 -7.67
CA LYS A 87 1.19 -12.37 -7.55
C LYS A 87 1.89 -11.17 -6.91
N PRO A 88 3.07 -11.37 -6.29
CA PRO A 88 3.83 -10.28 -5.68
C PRO A 88 4.13 -9.11 -6.62
N GLU A 89 4.41 -9.38 -7.90
CA GLU A 89 4.68 -8.32 -8.90
C GLU A 89 3.46 -7.44 -9.19
N ASN A 90 2.24 -7.93 -8.94
CA ASN A 90 0.99 -7.18 -9.04
C ASN A 90 0.57 -6.54 -7.70
N THR A 91 1.45 -6.54 -6.70
CA THR A 91 1.16 -6.08 -5.34
C THR A 91 2.09 -4.95 -4.93
N LEU A 92 1.51 -3.89 -4.39
CA LEU A 92 2.27 -2.83 -3.72
C LEU A 92 2.32 -3.09 -2.22
N PHE A 93 3.48 -2.85 -1.62
CA PHE A 93 3.67 -2.83 -0.18
C PHE A 93 3.89 -1.40 0.28
N VAL A 94 3.08 -0.93 1.23
CA VAL A 94 3.09 0.43 1.75
C VAL A 94 3.38 0.39 3.24
N SER A 95 4.39 1.13 3.70
CA SER A 95 4.67 1.31 5.13
C SER A 95 5.02 2.75 5.44
N ASP A 96 4.76 3.19 6.67
CA ASP A 96 5.17 4.48 7.23
C ASP A 96 6.52 4.40 7.98
N ASN A 97 7.08 3.20 8.12
CA ASN A 97 8.36 2.96 8.76
C ASN A 97 9.49 2.89 7.72
N GLU A 98 10.46 3.81 7.79
CA GLU A 98 11.61 3.86 6.85
C GLU A 98 12.54 2.63 6.95
N GLU A 99 12.48 1.88 8.04
CA GLU A 99 13.32 0.73 8.34
C GLU A 99 12.61 -0.59 8.06
N HIS A 100 11.43 -0.55 7.41
CA HIS A 100 10.65 -1.75 7.16
C HIS A 100 11.42 -2.77 6.29
N ILE A 101 11.49 -4.03 6.75
CA ILE A 101 12.33 -5.07 6.12
C ILE A 101 11.94 -5.36 4.66
N GLU A 102 10.66 -5.19 4.32
CA GLU A 102 10.17 -5.36 2.94
C GLU A 102 10.84 -4.41 1.94
N PHE A 103 11.41 -3.29 2.39
CA PHE A 103 12.21 -2.41 1.54
C PHE A 103 13.56 -3.02 1.12
N CYS A 104 13.97 -4.13 1.74
CA CYS A 104 15.18 -4.87 1.41
C CYS A 104 14.90 -6.10 0.50
N ASN A 105 13.70 -6.66 0.56
CA ASN A 105 13.45 -8.02 0.11
C ASN A 105 13.07 -8.15 -1.38
N GLU A 106 12.92 -7.03 -2.10
CA GLU A 106 12.53 -6.90 -3.53
C GLU A 106 11.27 -7.69 -3.97
N LYS A 107 10.59 -8.36 -3.04
CA LYS A 107 9.42 -9.20 -3.27
C LYS A 107 8.25 -8.41 -3.83
N TYR A 108 8.06 -7.20 -3.31
CA TYR A 108 6.99 -6.28 -3.69
C TYR A 108 7.58 -5.00 -4.28
N ARG A 109 6.78 -4.29 -5.07
CA ARG A 109 7.03 -2.86 -5.30
C ARG A 109 6.70 -2.14 -3.99
N THR A 110 7.62 -1.34 -3.47
CA THR A 110 7.50 -0.75 -2.13
C THR A 110 7.29 0.75 -2.18
N VAL A 111 6.44 1.26 -1.28
CA VAL A 111 6.14 2.67 -1.10
C VAL A 111 6.33 3.04 0.36
N LEU A 112 7.09 4.10 0.62
CA LEU A 112 7.12 4.74 1.93
C LEU A 112 6.05 5.84 1.97
N LEU A 113 5.08 5.71 2.87
CA LEU A 113 4.09 6.73 3.21
C LEU A 113 4.62 7.59 4.36
N LYS A 114 5.19 8.76 4.04
CA LYS A 114 5.75 9.68 5.05
C LYS A 114 5.05 11.04 4.99
N PRO A 115 3.97 11.23 5.76
CA PRO A 115 3.28 12.50 5.83
C PRO A 115 4.20 13.63 6.32
N SER A 116 3.99 14.84 5.81
CA SER A 116 4.84 15.99 6.10
C SER A 116 4.93 16.35 7.59
N PHE A 117 3.91 16.00 8.38
CA PHE A 117 3.88 16.28 9.82
C PHE A 117 4.68 15.29 10.68
N THR A 118 5.15 14.16 10.13
CA THR A 118 5.90 13.14 10.88
C THR A 118 7.41 13.24 10.64
N SER A 119 7.90 14.30 9.98
CA SER A 119 9.29 14.43 9.58
C SER A 119 10.24 14.64 10.76
N LYS A 120 10.56 13.57 11.50
CA LYS A 120 11.89 13.45 12.10
C LYS A 120 12.85 13.13 10.96
N ALA A 121 13.96 13.86 10.91
CA ALA A 121 15.06 13.55 10.02
C ALA A 121 15.48 12.09 10.28
N GLY A 122 15.38 11.25 9.26
CA GLY A 122 15.80 9.85 9.37
C GLY A 122 17.27 9.79 9.75
N ASN A 123 17.66 8.78 10.53
CA ASN A 123 19.06 8.60 10.87
C ASN A 123 19.85 8.26 9.59
N PRO A 124 20.79 9.10 9.15
CA PRO A 124 21.53 8.88 7.90
C PRO A 124 22.39 7.61 7.92
N ASN A 125 22.64 7.03 9.11
CA ASN A 125 23.44 5.82 9.29
C ASN A 125 22.63 4.51 9.23
N LEU A 126 21.29 4.56 9.14
CA LEU A 126 20.42 3.36 9.19
C LEU A 126 19.98 2.82 7.81
N THR A 127 20.17 3.56 6.71
CA THR A 127 19.51 3.21 5.43
C THR A 127 20.40 2.44 4.44
N LYS A 128 20.44 1.11 4.57
CA LYS A 128 20.84 0.23 3.44
C LYS A 128 19.67 -0.08 2.49
N CYS A 129 18.44 -0.13 3.00
CA CYS A 129 17.27 -0.48 2.21
C CYS A 129 16.50 0.78 1.80
N ARG A 130 15.97 0.80 0.58
CA ARG A 130 15.30 1.99 0.02
C ARG A 130 13.96 1.59 -0.58
N PRO A 131 12.86 2.28 -0.22
CA PRO A 131 11.57 2.06 -0.86
C PRO A 131 11.67 2.47 -2.34
N ARG A 132 10.92 1.79 -3.21
CA ARG A 132 10.90 2.09 -4.65
C ARG A 132 10.21 3.42 -4.96
N TYR A 133 9.19 3.77 -4.18
CA TYR A 133 8.48 5.04 -4.27
C TYR A 133 8.31 5.69 -2.90
N ARG A 134 8.02 6.99 -2.89
CA ARG A 134 7.70 7.76 -1.68
C ARG A 134 6.44 8.58 -1.95
N THR A 135 5.61 8.73 -0.93
CA THR A 135 4.35 9.47 -0.99
C THR A 135 4.09 10.15 0.35
N HIS A 136 3.44 11.31 0.34
CA HIS A 136 3.08 12.03 1.55
C HIS A 136 1.64 11.75 1.99
N ASP A 137 0.80 11.32 1.04
CA ASP A 137 -0.62 11.05 1.26
C ASP A 137 -1.14 9.92 0.33
N PHE A 138 -2.44 9.66 0.38
CA PHE A 138 -3.09 8.62 -0.41
C PHE A 138 -3.46 9.06 -1.84
N ASP A 139 -3.47 10.36 -2.14
CA ASP A 139 -3.69 10.88 -3.50
C ASP A 139 -2.42 10.69 -4.34
N GLU A 140 -1.27 11.03 -3.78
CA GLU A 140 0.04 10.72 -4.35
C GLU A 140 0.24 9.19 -4.48
N LEU A 141 -0.23 8.40 -3.53
CA LEU A 141 -0.24 6.93 -3.66
C LEU A 141 -1.08 6.48 -4.86
N THR A 142 -2.27 7.07 -5.05
CA THR A 142 -3.11 6.80 -6.23
C THR A 142 -2.36 7.12 -7.52
N ARG A 143 -1.66 8.26 -7.57
CA ARG A 143 -0.83 8.64 -8.73
C ARG A 143 0.30 7.65 -8.98
N ILE A 144 0.96 7.13 -7.93
CA ILE A 144 1.99 6.09 -8.06
C ILE A 144 1.40 4.81 -8.67
N VAL A 145 0.21 4.38 -8.22
CA VAL A 145 -0.43 3.20 -8.80
C VAL A 145 -0.71 3.41 -10.29
N ASN A 146 -1.32 4.54 -10.65
CA ASN A 146 -1.62 4.87 -12.04
C ASN A 146 -0.34 4.93 -12.88
N LEU A 147 0.73 5.50 -12.33
CA LEU A 147 2.03 5.57 -13.00
C LEU A 147 2.58 4.18 -13.29
N ILE A 148 2.48 3.25 -12.35
CA ILE A 148 2.91 1.85 -12.55
C ILE A 148 2.07 1.18 -13.63
N GLU A 149 0.76 1.39 -13.59
CA GLU A 149 -0.15 0.87 -14.61
C GLU A 149 0.11 1.48 -15.99
N TRP A 150 0.74 2.66 -16.10
CA TRP A 150 1.02 3.34 -17.37
C TRP A 150 2.45 3.12 -17.90
N LYS A 151 3.47 3.14 -17.03
CA LYS A 151 4.90 3.20 -17.41
C LYS A 151 5.48 1.96 -18.08
N GLU A 152 4.80 0.82 -18.04
CA GLU A 152 5.27 -0.42 -18.69
C GLU A 152 4.46 -0.73 -19.97
N GLY A 153 3.90 0.31 -20.58
CA GLY A 153 3.25 0.28 -21.89
C GLY A 153 3.97 1.12 -22.96
N GLU A 154 5.18 1.62 -22.68
CA GLU A 154 6.08 2.31 -23.64
C GLU A 154 7.36 1.50 -23.90
#